data_AF-A0A7W0ZZ15-F1
#
_entry.id   AF-A0A7W0ZZ15-F1
#
_cell.length_a   1.000
_cell.length_b   1.000
_cell.length_c   1.000
_cell.angle_alpha   90.00
_cell.angle_beta   90.00
_cell.angle_gamma   90.00
#
_symmetry.space_group_name_H-M   'P 1'
#
loop_
_entity.id
_entity.type
_entity.pdbx_description
1 polymer ?
#
loop_
_entity_poly.entity_id
_entity_poly.type
_entity_poly.pdbx_seq_one_letter_code
_entity_poly.pdbx_strand_id
1 'polypeptide(L)'
;MRIEPAGKLILGLGTGVAFGALLQKGRVGKYEVILDQLLLRDATVAKVMGTAMAVGAVGVHALVQSGRATYDIKPLRLVSILGGAVLFGSGMAVTGYCPGTTIAAVGEGRRDAVAGLLGMLTGAALFVRAYPRMKPVLEAGDRGKVTLPKATRTSPWPWVAGLATTVLAFAVADRLRR
;
A
#
# COMPACT_ATOMS: atom_id res chain seq x y z
N MET A 1 -20.42 -15.27 -9.28
CA MET A 1 -20.29 -13.82 -9.07
C MET A 1 -21.25 -13.45 -7.94
N ARG A 2 -20.76 -13.30 -6.70
CA ARG A 2 -21.64 -13.04 -5.55
C ARG A 2 -21.86 -11.52 -5.51
N ILE A 3 -23.06 -11.07 -5.84
CA ILE A 3 -23.41 -9.65 -5.79
C ILE A 3 -23.39 -9.26 -4.31
N GLU A 4 -22.38 -8.50 -3.90
CA GLU A 4 -22.33 -7.94 -2.55
C GLU A 4 -23.52 -6.99 -2.36
N PRO A 5 -24.10 -6.89 -1.16
CA PRO A 5 -25.24 -6.01 -0.92
C PRO A 5 -24.88 -4.56 -1.28
N ALA A 6 -25.79 -3.84 -1.96
CA ALA A 6 -25.57 -2.49 -2.47
C ALA A 6 -24.98 -1.51 -1.44
N GLY A 7 -25.32 -1.69 -0.15
CA GLY A 7 -24.74 -0.92 0.95
C GLY A 7 -23.21 -1.02 1.05
N LYS A 8 -22.61 -2.18 0.80
CA LYS A 8 -21.15 -2.34 0.81
C LYS A 8 -20.48 -1.63 -0.37
N LEU A 9 -21.11 -1.65 -1.54
CA LEU A 9 -20.62 -0.94 -2.73
C LEU A 9 -20.66 0.58 -2.53
N ILE A 10 -21.73 1.09 -1.92
CA ILE A 10 -21.87 2.51 -1.59
C ILE A 10 -20.84 2.93 -0.55
N LEU A 11 -20.62 2.13 0.50
CA LEU A 11 -19.57 2.40 1.50
C LEU A 11 -18.16 2.36 0.88
N GLY A 12 -17.91 1.41 -0.03
CA GLY A 12 -16.66 1.33 -0.79
C GLY A 12 -16.45 2.57 -1.67
N LEU A 13 -17.49 3.04 -2.35
CA LEU A 13 -17.42 4.26 -3.15
C LEU A 13 -17.17 5.50 -2.27
N GLY A 14 -17.90 5.64 -1.17
CA GLY A 14 -17.75 6.76 -0.24
C GLY A 14 -16.36 6.83 0.39
N THR A 15 -15.83 5.69 0.85
CA THR A 15 -14.47 5.61 1.38
C THR A 15 -13.41 5.87 0.30
N GLY A 16 -13.64 5.40 -0.94
CA GLY A 16 -12.77 5.69 -2.08
C GLY A 16 -12.71 7.17 -2.43
N VAL A 17 -13.86 7.86 -2.46
CA VAL A 17 -13.93 9.31 -2.71
C VAL A 17 -13.22 10.08 -1.59
N ALA A 18 -13.48 9.73 -0.32
CA ALA A 18 -12.79 10.35 0.81
C ALA A 18 -11.27 10.14 0.74
N PHE A 19 -10.82 8.92 0.42
CA PHE A 19 -9.41 8.61 0.25
C PHE A 19 -8.78 9.41 -0.90
N GLY A 20 -9.45 9.50 -2.05
CA GLY A 20 -9.00 10.31 -3.18
C GLY A 20 -8.87 11.79 -2.83
N ALA A 21 -9.86 12.37 -2.15
CA ALA A 21 -9.81 13.76 -1.70
C ALA A 21 -8.65 14.03 -0.72
N LEU A 22 -8.36 13.08 0.18
CA LEU A 22 -7.21 13.17 1.09
C LEU A 22 -5.87 13.09 0.33
N LEU A 23 -5.75 12.23 -0.68
CA LEU A 23 -4.55 12.14 -1.53
C LEU A 23 -4.30 13.44 -2.30
N GLN A 24 -5.35 14.03 -2.87
CA GLN A 24 -5.26 15.32 -3.56
C GLN A 24 -4.84 16.44 -2.60
N LYS A 25 -5.44 16.50 -1.41
CA LYS A 25 -5.08 17.47 -0.37
C LYS A 25 -3.63 17.29 0.10
N GLY A 26 -3.14 16.06 0.16
CA GLY A 26 -1.75 15.71 0.49
C GLY A 26 -0.75 16.01 -0.63
N ARG A 27 -1.20 16.39 -1.84
CA ARG A 27 -0.37 16.62 -3.05
C ARG A 27 0.52 15.44 -3.43
N VAL A 28 0.27 14.25 -2.89
CA VAL A 28 1.05 13.03 -3.18
C VAL A 28 0.72 12.46 -4.56
N GLY A 29 -0.33 12.95 -5.22
CA GLY A 29 -0.66 12.66 -6.62
C GLY A 29 0.23 13.38 -7.65
N LYS A 30 1.13 14.27 -7.21
CA LYS A 30 2.04 15.00 -8.09
C LYS A 30 3.26 14.16 -8.45
N TYR A 31 3.69 14.28 -9.70
CA TYR A 31 4.79 13.47 -10.24
C TYR A 31 6.12 13.88 -9.61
N GLU A 32 6.30 15.18 -9.44
CA GLU A 32 7.48 15.79 -8.84
C GLU A 32 7.66 15.32 -7.40
N VAL A 33 6.56 15.19 -6.65
CA VAL A 33 6.58 14.74 -5.25
C VAL A 33 6.98 13.28 -5.12
N ILE A 34 6.60 12.43 -6.08
CA ILE A 34 7.00 11.02 -6.11
C ILE A 34 8.43 10.88 -6.60
N LEU A 35 8.84 11.62 -7.63
CA LEU A 35 10.23 11.66 -8.08
C LEU A 35 11.17 12.16 -6.99
N ASP A 36 10.83 13.24 -6.29
CA ASP A 36 11.64 13.77 -5.20
C ASP A 36 11.76 12.77 -4.04
N GLN A 37 10.76 11.90 -3.84
CA GLN A 37 10.88 10.78 -2.92
C GLN A 37 11.88 9.74 -3.42
N LEU A 38 11.80 9.35 -4.70
CA LEU A 38 12.70 8.37 -5.31
C LEU A 38 14.15 8.86 -5.36
N LEU A 39 14.34 10.18 -5.50
CA LEU A 39 15.64 10.85 -5.45
C LEU A 39 16.10 11.19 -4.02
N LEU A 40 15.33 10.80 -3.00
CA LEU A 40 15.61 11.09 -1.58
C LEU A 40 15.75 12.59 -1.25
N ARG A 41 15.15 13.45 -2.08
CA ARG A 41 15.13 14.92 -1.90
C ARG A 41 13.98 15.37 -1.02
N ASP A 42 12.83 14.71 -1.11
CA ASP A 42 11.68 15.01 -0.26
C ASP A 42 11.05 13.77 0.38
N ALA A 43 11.18 13.66 1.69
CA ALA A 43 10.58 12.59 2.51
C ALA A 43 9.06 12.74 2.74
N THR A 44 8.37 13.68 2.07
CA THR A 44 6.92 13.92 2.27
C THR A 44 6.07 12.66 2.09
N VAL A 45 6.22 11.93 0.98
CA VAL A 45 5.47 10.68 0.74
C VAL A 45 5.78 9.62 1.81
N ALA A 46 7.05 9.45 2.20
CA ALA A 46 7.44 8.52 3.25
C ALA A 46 6.80 8.86 4.61
N LYS A 47 6.74 10.14 4.98
CA LYS A 47 6.06 10.60 6.20
C LYS A 47 4.55 10.34 6.16
N VAL A 48 3.89 10.64 5.04
CA VAL A 48 2.44 10.42 4.90
C VAL A 48 2.10 8.94 4.94
N MET A 49 2.83 8.11 4.18
CA MET A 49 2.62 6.66 4.19
C MET A 49 2.94 6.04 5.54
N GLY A 50 4.05 6.43 6.17
CA GLY A 50 4.44 5.93 7.50
C GLY A 50 3.41 6.26 8.58
N THR A 51 2.93 7.50 8.62
CA THR A 51 1.89 7.92 9.59
C THR A 51 0.55 7.23 9.31
N ALA A 52 0.15 7.08 8.05
CA ALA A 52 -1.03 6.30 7.67
C ALA A 52 -0.91 4.84 8.10
N MET A 53 0.27 4.22 7.95
CA MET A 53 0.53 2.85 8.42
C MET A 53 0.45 2.75 9.94
N ALA A 54 1.01 3.71 10.69
CA ALA A 54 0.95 3.72 12.15
C ALA A 54 -0.49 3.85 12.66
N VAL A 55 -1.24 4.83 12.16
CA VAL A 55 -2.65 5.06 12.52
C VAL A 55 -3.52 3.87 12.09
N GLY A 56 -3.28 3.34 10.89
CA GLY A 56 -4.00 2.17 10.37
C GLY A 56 -3.75 0.92 11.21
N ALA A 57 -2.50 0.67 11.64
CA ALA A 57 -2.18 -0.44 12.53
C ALA A 57 -2.95 -0.32 13.84
N VAL A 58 -2.87 0.83 14.52
CA VAL A 58 -3.62 1.06 15.78
C VAL A 58 -5.13 0.88 15.58
N GLY A 59 -5.69 1.47 14.53
CA GLY A 59 -7.13 1.41 14.24
C GLY A 59 -7.61 -0.01 13.95
N VAL A 60 -6.90 -0.76 13.10
CA VAL A 60 -7.25 -2.16 12.81
C VAL A 60 -7.13 -3.03 14.05
N HIS A 61 -6.06 -2.88 14.84
CA HIS A 61 -5.89 -3.63 16.08
C HIS A 61 -7.00 -3.36 17.10
N ALA A 62 -7.43 -2.11 17.26
CA ALA A 62 -8.56 -1.74 18.10
C ALA A 62 -9.88 -2.34 17.60
N LEU A 63 -10.13 -2.29 16.28
CA LEU A 63 -11.35 -2.86 15.68
C LEU A 63 -11.43 -4.37 15.87
N VAL A 64 -10.31 -5.08 15.68
CA VAL A 64 -10.26 -6.53 15.87
C VAL A 64 -10.47 -6.91 17.34
N GLN A 65 -9.86 -6.18 18.29
CA GLN A 65 -10.11 -6.41 19.72
C GLN A 65 -11.58 -6.20 20.09
N SER A 66 -12.26 -5.25 19.44
CA SER A 66 -13.69 -5.00 19.68
C SER A 66 -14.64 -6.01 19.00
N GLY A 67 -14.10 -7.05 18.33
CA GLY A 67 -14.87 -8.08 17.63
C GLY A 67 -15.51 -7.62 16.31
N ARG A 68 -15.22 -6.40 15.85
CA ARG A 68 -15.84 -5.80 14.65
C ARG A 68 -15.07 -6.07 13.36
N ALA A 69 -13.86 -6.63 13.44
CA ALA A 69 -13.03 -6.96 12.29
C ALA A 69 -12.25 -8.27 12.54
N THR A 70 -11.82 -8.92 11.46
CA THR A 70 -10.95 -10.10 11.51
C THR A 70 -9.69 -9.85 10.68
N TYR A 71 -8.57 -10.45 11.08
CA TYR A 71 -7.34 -10.38 10.31
C TYR A 71 -7.39 -11.39 9.15
N ASP A 72 -7.32 -10.88 7.91
CA ASP A 72 -6.97 -11.73 6.78
C ASP A 72 -5.48 -11.54 6.42
N ILE A 73 -4.64 -12.40 7.00
CA ILE A 73 -3.19 -12.35 6.81
C ILE A 73 -2.83 -13.05 5.50
N LYS A 74 -2.14 -12.32 4.62
CA LYS A 74 -1.56 -12.86 3.39
C LYS A 74 -0.42 -13.83 3.73
N PRO A 75 -0.33 -15.03 3.13
CA PRO A 75 0.78 -15.94 3.36
C PRO A 75 2.10 -15.33 2.87
N LEU A 76 3.18 -15.61 3.61
CA LEU A 76 4.53 -15.15 3.32
C LEU A 76 5.14 -16.03 2.23
N ARG A 77 4.94 -15.64 0.98
CA ARG A 77 5.48 -16.31 -0.20
C ARG A 77 6.68 -15.53 -0.73
N LEU A 78 7.88 -15.90 -0.27
CA LEU A 78 9.10 -15.11 -0.47
C LEU A 78 9.38 -14.81 -1.95
N VAL A 79 9.26 -15.82 -2.81
CA VAL A 79 9.52 -15.68 -4.26
C VAL A 79 8.55 -14.67 -4.89
N SER A 80 7.26 -14.79 -4.59
CA SER A 80 6.25 -13.87 -5.12
C SER A 80 6.40 -12.45 -4.58
N ILE A 81 6.81 -12.30 -3.31
CA ILE A 81 6.97 -10.99 -2.67
C ILE A 81 8.20 -10.28 -3.22
N LEU A 82 9.35 -10.96 -3.29
CA LEU A 82 10.59 -10.38 -3.79
C LEU A 82 10.49 -10.07 -5.29
N GLY A 83 10.01 -11.04 -6.09
CA GLY A 83 9.82 -10.82 -7.53
C GLY A 83 8.79 -9.73 -7.81
N GLY A 84 7.68 -9.72 -7.06
CA GLY A 84 6.66 -8.68 -7.13
C GLY A 84 7.20 -7.31 -6.72
N ALA A 85 7.97 -7.22 -5.64
CA ALA A 85 8.55 -5.96 -5.15
C ALA A 85 9.52 -5.34 -6.16
N VAL A 86 10.36 -6.15 -6.80
CA VAL A 86 11.29 -5.67 -7.83
C VAL A 86 10.53 -5.15 -9.04
N LEU A 87 9.59 -5.93 -9.59
CA LEU A 87 8.80 -5.53 -10.76
C LEU A 87 7.92 -4.30 -10.49
N PHE A 88 7.28 -4.27 -9.31
CA PHE A 88 6.45 -3.15 -8.89
C PHE A 88 7.29 -1.90 -8.64
N GLY A 89 8.44 -2.04 -7.96
CA GLY A 89 9.39 -0.95 -7.73
C GLY A 89 9.95 -0.38 -9.03
N SER A 90 10.39 -1.23 -9.96
CA SER A 90 10.86 -0.78 -11.27
C SER A 90 9.76 -0.08 -12.07
N GLY A 91 8.51 -0.60 -12.00
CA GLY A 91 7.36 0.04 -12.63
C GLY A 91 7.12 1.44 -12.09
N MET A 92 7.10 1.60 -10.76
CA MET A 92 6.95 2.91 -10.11
C MET A 92 8.10 3.87 -10.46
N ALA A 93 9.34 3.36 -10.60
CA ALA A 93 10.48 4.18 -10.97
C ALA A 93 10.36 4.71 -12.41
N VAL A 94 9.82 3.92 -13.34
CA VAL A 94 9.61 4.32 -14.74
C VAL A 94 8.41 5.24 -14.89
N THR A 95 7.28 4.94 -14.23
CA THR A 95 6.06 5.75 -14.35
C THR A 95 6.09 7.00 -13.48
N GLY A 96 6.90 7.02 -12.42
CA GLY A 96 6.90 8.06 -11.38
C GLY A 96 5.58 8.18 -10.63
N TYR A 97 4.78 7.11 -10.61
CA TYR A 97 3.53 7.03 -9.86
C TYR A 97 3.39 5.71 -9.14
N CYS A 98 2.79 5.75 -7.94
CA CYS A 98 2.28 4.56 -7.27
C CYS A 98 0.82 4.29 -7.71
N PRO A 99 0.27 3.09 -7.49
CA PRO A 99 -1.03 2.70 -8.04
C PRO A 99 -2.18 3.62 -7.55
N GLY A 100 -2.17 4.00 -6.27
CA GLY A 100 -3.17 4.92 -5.71
C GLY A 100 -3.04 6.35 -6.25
N THR A 101 -1.81 6.85 -6.38
CA THR A 101 -1.56 8.20 -6.92
C THR A 101 -1.82 8.27 -8.42
N THR A 102 -1.64 7.18 -9.16
CA THR A 102 -1.96 7.11 -10.60
C THR A 102 -3.43 7.37 -10.82
N ILE A 103 -4.31 6.72 -10.03
CA ILE A 103 -5.76 6.91 -10.12
C ILE A 103 -6.15 8.34 -9.71
N ALA A 104 -5.55 8.87 -8.64
CA ALA A 104 -5.77 10.25 -8.20
C ALA A 104 -5.35 11.27 -9.28
N ALA A 105 -4.19 11.08 -9.91
CA ALA A 105 -3.66 11.93 -10.98
C ALA A 105 -4.52 11.86 -12.26
N VAL A 106 -5.03 10.68 -12.63
CA VAL A 106 -6.01 10.56 -13.71
C VAL A 106 -7.29 11.34 -13.39
N GLY A 107 -7.74 11.29 -12.12
CA GLY A 107 -8.87 12.10 -11.65
C GLY A 107 -8.63 13.62 -11.71
N GLU A 108 -7.37 14.05 -11.63
CA GLU A 108 -6.96 15.46 -11.85
C GLU A 108 -6.85 15.83 -13.34
N GLY A 109 -7.01 14.89 -14.27
CA GLY A 109 -6.93 15.13 -15.72
C GLY A 109 -5.52 15.01 -16.31
N ARG A 110 -4.57 14.43 -15.57
CA ARG A 110 -3.18 14.27 -16.00
C ARG A 110 -3.05 13.15 -17.04
N ARG A 111 -2.65 13.52 -18.27
CA ARG A 111 -2.55 12.58 -19.41
C ARG A 111 -1.42 11.57 -19.24
N ASP A 112 -0.33 11.96 -18.60
CA ASP A 112 0.81 11.09 -18.27
C ASP A 112 0.41 9.95 -17.33
N ALA A 113 -0.50 10.20 -16.39
CA ALA A 113 -1.00 9.16 -15.49
C ALA A 113 -1.90 8.11 -16.18
N VAL A 114 -2.52 8.47 -17.32
CA VAL A 114 -3.37 7.53 -18.09
C VAL A 114 -2.53 6.38 -18.65
N ALA A 115 -1.31 6.65 -19.12
CA ALA A 115 -0.40 5.61 -19.59
C ALA A 115 -0.04 4.64 -18.45
N GLY A 116 0.20 5.16 -17.24
CA GLY A 116 0.43 4.35 -16.04
C GLY A 116 -0.80 3.50 -15.66
N LEU A 117 -2.00 4.06 -15.75
CA LEU A 117 -3.25 3.34 -15.47
C LEU A 117 -3.47 2.18 -16.45
N LEU A 118 -3.32 2.44 -17.75
CA LEU A 118 -3.46 1.41 -18.78
C LEU A 118 -2.39 0.32 -18.60
N GLY A 119 -1.14 0.71 -18.36
CA GLY A 119 -0.06 -0.23 -18.08
C GLY A 119 -0.34 -1.11 -16.85
N MET A 120 -0.87 -0.53 -15.77
CA MET A 120 -1.26 -1.27 -14.58
C MET A 120 -2.39 -2.27 -14.86
N LEU A 121 -3.44 -1.85 -15.58
CA LEU A 121 -4.59 -2.70 -15.92
C LEU A 121 -4.18 -3.84 -16.86
N THR A 122 -3.41 -3.55 -17.91
CA THR A 122 -2.90 -4.55 -18.83
C THR A 122 -1.93 -5.50 -18.13
N GLY A 123 -1.02 -4.99 -17.30
CA GLY A 123 -0.10 -5.80 -16.50
C GLY A 123 -0.84 -6.74 -15.54
N ALA A 124 -1.87 -6.24 -14.86
CA ALA A 124 -2.71 -7.05 -13.99
C ALA A 124 -3.47 -8.14 -14.76
N ALA A 125 -4.04 -7.81 -15.92
CA ALA A 125 -4.75 -8.78 -16.77
C ALA A 125 -3.80 -9.88 -17.28
N LEU A 126 -2.61 -9.50 -17.76
CA LEU A 126 -1.57 -10.44 -18.19
C LEU A 126 -1.11 -11.33 -17.03
N PHE A 127 -0.89 -10.75 -15.84
CA PHE A 127 -0.50 -11.49 -14.65
C PHE A 127 -1.58 -12.51 -14.27
N VAL A 128 -2.86 -12.14 -14.25
CA VAL A 128 -3.96 -13.08 -13.96
C VAL A 128 -3.99 -14.24 -14.96
N ARG A 129 -3.72 -13.96 -16.25
CA ARG A 129 -3.70 -14.99 -17.29
C ARG A 129 -2.49 -15.92 -17.20
N ALA A 130 -1.34 -15.40 -16.77
CA ALA A 130 -0.09 -16.13 -16.60
C ALA A 130 -0.01 -16.84 -15.23
N TYR A 131 -0.77 -16.37 -14.23
CA TYR A 131 -0.77 -16.87 -12.86
C TYR A 131 -0.92 -18.39 -12.75
N PRO A 132 -1.81 -19.09 -13.48
CA PRO A 132 -1.94 -20.55 -13.38
C PRO A 132 -0.65 -21.29 -13.74
N ARG A 133 0.15 -20.76 -14.66
CA ARG A 133 1.42 -21.34 -15.10
C ARG A 133 2.56 -21.02 -14.14
N MET A 134 2.53 -19.84 -13.52
CA MET A 134 3.57 -19.40 -12.60
C MET A 134 3.29 -19.79 -11.15
N LYS A 135 2.06 -20.22 -10.82
CA LYS A 135 1.63 -20.68 -9.49
C LYS A 135 2.62 -21.62 -8.81
N PRO A 136 3.13 -22.71 -9.43
CA PRO A 136 4.06 -23.62 -8.75
C PRO A 136 5.37 -22.94 -8.35
N VAL A 137 5.84 -21.95 -9.12
CA VAL A 137 7.05 -21.18 -8.83
C VAL A 137 6.79 -20.07 -7.82
N LEU A 138 5.62 -19.42 -7.86
CA LEU A 138 5.25 -18.36 -6.92
C LEU A 138 4.93 -18.89 -5.52
N GLU A 139 4.46 -20.13 -5.45
CA GLU A 139 4.21 -20.85 -4.19
C GLU A 139 5.46 -21.58 -3.69
N ALA A 140 6.53 -21.63 -4.48
CA ALA A 140 7.82 -22.12 -4.02
C ALA A 140 8.32 -21.20 -2.89
N GLY A 141 8.55 -21.77 -1.70
CA GLY A 141 8.94 -21.00 -0.51
C GLY A 141 7.78 -20.32 0.23
N ASP A 142 6.55 -20.84 0.11
CA ASP A 142 5.44 -20.46 1.00
C ASP A 142 5.78 -20.83 2.45
N ARG A 143 5.95 -19.82 3.31
CA ARG A 143 6.15 -20.00 4.76
C ARG A 143 4.84 -19.91 5.54
N GLY A 144 3.70 -19.84 4.86
CA GLY A 144 2.38 -19.72 5.45
C GLY A 144 2.11 -18.33 6.02
N LYS A 145 1.04 -18.21 6.82
CA LYS A 145 0.63 -16.94 7.47
C LYS A 145 1.54 -16.63 8.67
N VAL A 146 2.75 -16.14 8.39
CA VAL A 146 3.71 -15.68 9.40
C VAL A 146 3.48 -14.19 9.64
N THR A 147 3.24 -13.82 10.90
CA THR A 147 3.24 -12.43 11.35
C THR A 147 4.32 -12.25 12.40
N LEU A 148 4.89 -11.04 12.53
CA LEU A 148 5.91 -10.74 13.53
C LEU A 148 5.48 -11.16 14.95
N PRO A 149 4.25 -10.88 15.42
CA PRO A 149 3.80 -11.33 16.75
C PRO A 149 3.73 -12.86 16.88
N LYS A 150 3.37 -13.57 15.81
CA LYS A 150 3.30 -15.04 15.79
C LYS A 150 4.69 -15.68 15.72
N ALA A 151 5.64 -15.05 15.03
CA ALA A 151 7.03 -15.50 14.96
C ALA A 151 7.79 -15.29 16.27
N THR A 152 7.54 -14.17 16.97
CA THR A 152 8.20 -13.85 18.25
C THR A 152 7.40 -14.26 19.49
N ARG A 153 6.25 -14.92 19.32
CA ARG A 153 5.28 -15.27 20.39
C ARG A 153 4.95 -14.09 21.32
N THR A 154 4.96 -12.87 20.80
CA THR A 154 4.76 -11.65 21.59
C THR A 154 3.39 -11.05 21.31
N SER A 155 2.87 -10.25 22.24
CA SER A 155 1.69 -9.43 21.98
C SER A 155 1.90 -8.55 20.73
N PRO A 156 0.86 -8.28 19.92
CA PRO A 156 0.98 -7.39 18.76
C PRO A 156 1.29 -5.92 19.11
N TRP A 157 0.93 -5.50 20.32
CA TRP A 157 1.05 -4.10 20.76
C TRP A 157 2.49 -3.54 20.78
N PRO A 158 3.50 -4.27 21.27
CA PRO A 158 4.91 -3.88 21.13
C PRO A 158 5.34 -3.55 19.70
N TRP A 159 4.86 -4.31 18.71
CA TRP A 159 5.20 -4.08 17.30
C TRP A 159 4.50 -2.85 16.73
N VAL A 160 3.23 -2.65 17.09
CA VAL A 160 2.47 -1.45 16.72
C VAL A 160 3.09 -0.20 17.34
N ALA A 161 3.46 -0.28 18.63
CA ALA A 161 4.15 0.79 19.33
C ALA A 161 5.52 1.09 18.72
N GLY A 162 6.32 0.06 18.40
CA GLY A 162 7.62 0.21 17.73
C GLY A 162 7.51 0.85 16.35
N LEU A 163 6.49 0.49 15.56
CA LEU A 163 6.24 1.12 14.27
C LEU A 163 5.84 2.59 14.44
N ALA A 164 4.93 2.89 15.37
CA ALA A 164 4.49 4.24 15.65
C ALA A 164 5.63 5.14 16.15
N THR A 165 6.47 4.65 17.06
CA THR A 165 7.63 5.41 17.57
C THR A 165 8.68 5.63 16.49
N THR A 166 8.96 4.63 15.65
CA THR A 166 9.91 4.76 14.54
C THR A 166 9.44 5.81 13.53
N VAL A 167 8.17 5.76 13.16
CA VAL A 167 7.56 6.75 12.25
C VAL A 167 7.58 8.15 12.86
N LEU A 168 7.25 8.28 14.15
CA LEU A 168 7.28 9.56 14.85
C LEU A 168 8.70 10.11 14.96
N ALA A 169 9.67 9.27 15.33
CA ALA A 169 11.08 9.63 15.41
C ALA A 169 11.62 10.08 14.05
N PHE A 170 11.28 9.38 12.97
CA PHE A 170 11.64 9.76 11.60
C PHE A 170 11.03 11.10 11.21
N ALA A 171 9.74 11.33 11.49
CA ALA A 171 9.07 12.58 11.18
C ALA A 171 9.64 13.77 11.97
N VAL A 172 10.01 13.56 13.24
CA VAL A 172 10.65 14.57 14.09
C VAL A 172 12.08 14.84 13.61
N ALA A 173 12.86 13.80 13.32
CA ALA A 173 14.23 13.94 12.82
C ALA A 173 14.28 14.68 11.46
N ASP A 174 13.36 14.39 10.54
CA ASP A 174 13.25 15.11 9.27
C ASP A 174 12.85 16.58 9.48
N ARG A 175 12.02 16.87 10.50
CA ARG A 175 11.65 18.25 10.85
C ARG A 175 12.81 19.04 11.47
N LEU A 176 13.72 18.37 12.18
CA LEU A 176 14.91 18.99 12.77
C LEU A 176 16.03 19.21 11.75
N ARG A 177 16.00 18.52 10.60
CA ARG A 177 16.96 18.67 9.50
C ARG A 177 16.61 19.78 8.50
N ARG A 178 15.38 20.31 8.56
CA ARG A 178 14.91 21.45 7.75
C ARG A 178 15.02 22.73 8.55
#